data_AF-A0A913XQW6-F1
#
_entry.id   AF-A0A913XQW6-F1
#
_cell.length_a   1.000
_cell.length_b   1.000
_cell.length_c   1.000
_cell.angle_alpha   90.00
_cell.angle_beta   90.00
_cell.angle_gamma   90.00
#
_symmetry.space_group_name_H-M   'P 1'
#
loop_
_entity.id
_entity.type
_entity.pdbx_description
1 polymer ?
#
loop_
_entity_poly.entity_id
_entity_poly.type
_entity_poly.pdbx_seq_one_letter_code
_entity_poly.pdbx_strand_id
1 'polypeptide(L)'
;MHSPKDMSKWMESLPAEKQNSSLQSLVIPGSHDSCSFSIRKDLEVSPGESKWLKALAHLFPKTIKSIIYNWSVTQSYNIYQQLKAGIRYLDLRVAKRPKDGTYRVVHGLYGATLSEMLAQVKTFLKECPKEIVILDFNHFYGMTSQDHTIFSNSIKSAFGKTLRPPGSQGVNVTLKELWENNENILAFYLDAETVKNNPCFWPNSKIYSPWANTSDLNTLLHFLENETESKLPPEDLHIAQGLLTPNAKVLLANISKSLKTTLALKATDAVTTWLDELPKNSQKKLNIIIVDFVESDNFASNVIERNY
;
A
#
# COMPACT_ATOMS: atom_id res chain seq x y z
N MET A 1 -13.56 12.05 -28.83
CA MET A 1 -12.42 12.29 -27.92
C MET A 1 -12.99 12.48 -26.53
N HIS A 2 -12.94 11.46 -25.67
CA HIS A 2 -13.19 11.67 -24.24
C HIS A 2 -11.96 12.35 -23.65
N SER A 3 -12.18 13.45 -22.90
CA SER A 3 -11.13 14.02 -22.05
C SER A 3 -10.54 12.89 -21.19
N PRO A 4 -9.20 12.82 -21.00
CA PRO A 4 -8.65 11.88 -20.05
C PRO A 4 -9.35 12.09 -18.71
N LYS A 5 -9.92 11.02 -18.16
CA LYS A 5 -10.62 11.03 -16.88
C LYS A 5 -9.61 11.48 -15.82
N ASP A 6 -9.92 12.53 -15.06
CA ASP A 6 -9.05 12.97 -13.98
C ASP A 6 -9.04 11.93 -12.86
N MET A 7 -8.01 11.08 -12.87
CA MET A 7 -7.84 10.00 -11.90
C MET A 7 -7.61 10.52 -10.48
N SER A 8 -7.29 11.81 -10.31
CA SER A 8 -7.05 12.37 -8.99
C SER A 8 -8.33 12.64 -8.19
N LYS A 9 -9.52 12.56 -8.82
CA LYS A 9 -10.82 12.81 -8.19
C LYS A 9 -11.85 11.71 -8.51
N TRP A 10 -11.38 10.47 -8.62
CA TRP A 10 -12.21 9.39 -9.12
C TRP A 10 -13.31 8.98 -8.13
N MET A 11 -13.07 9.06 -6.81
CA MET A 11 -14.08 8.75 -5.80
C MET A 11 -15.20 9.81 -5.79
N GLU A 12 -14.85 11.10 -5.90
CA GLU A 12 -15.81 12.19 -6.10
C GLU A 12 -16.65 11.99 -7.38
N SER A 13 -16.04 11.43 -8.42
CA SER A 13 -16.68 11.24 -9.74
C SER A 13 -17.51 9.96 -9.86
N LEU A 14 -17.55 9.11 -8.81
CA LEU A 14 -18.35 7.89 -8.83
C LEU A 14 -19.86 8.19 -8.95
N PRO A 15 -20.67 7.29 -9.55
CA PRO A 15 -22.13 7.42 -9.53
C PRO A 15 -22.67 7.49 -8.10
N ALA A 16 -23.78 8.19 -7.89
CA ALA A 16 -24.39 8.35 -6.56
C ALA A 16 -24.64 7.01 -5.85
N GLU A 17 -25.03 5.96 -6.57
CA GLU A 17 -25.18 4.61 -6.01
C GLU A 17 -23.89 4.12 -5.33
N LYS A 18 -22.74 4.28 -5.99
CA LYS A 18 -21.42 3.90 -5.46
C LYS A 18 -20.91 4.83 -4.37
N GLN A 19 -21.28 6.11 -4.40
CA GLN A 19 -20.98 7.04 -3.31
C GLN A 19 -21.72 6.66 -2.00
N ASN A 20 -22.87 6.01 -2.11
CA ASN A 20 -23.68 5.52 -0.99
C ASN A 20 -23.46 4.03 -0.69
N SER A 21 -22.64 3.32 -1.46
CA SER A 21 -22.27 1.94 -1.15
C SER A 21 -21.18 1.90 -0.08
N SER A 22 -21.05 0.76 0.61
CA SER A 22 -19.98 0.60 1.60
C SER A 22 -18.61 0.72 0.98
N LEU A 23 -17.64 1.25 1.72
CA LEU A 23 -16.24 1.31 1.31
C LEU A 23 -15.69 -0.08 0.96
N GLN A 24 -16.14 -1.12 1.69
CA GLN A 24 -15.81 -2.53 1.42
C GLN A 24 -16.28 -3.01 0.02
N SER A 25 -17.29 -2.37 -0.57
CA SER A 25 -17.82 -2.73 -1.89
C SER A 25 -17.17 -1.99 -3.07
N LEU A 26 -16.33 -0.99 -2.78
CA LEU A 26 -15.57 -0.28 -3.80
C LEU A 26 -14.35 -1.09 -4.20
N VAL A 27 -13.97 -0.98 -5.46
CA VAL A 27 -12.74 -1.57 -6.01
C VAL A 27 -11.68 -0.47 -6.10
N ILE A 28 -10.63 -0.58 -5.30
CA ILE A 28 -9.69 0.49 -4.97
C ILE A 28 -8.27 0.07 -5.39
N PRO A 29 -7.57 0.89 -6.20
CA PRO A 29 -6.18 0.61 -6.51
C PRO A 29 -5.28 1.01 -5.34
N GLY A 30 -4.36 0.13 -5.02
CA GLY A 30 -3.36 0.31 -3.98
C GLY A 30 -1.94 0.07 -4.50
N SER A 31 -0.96 0.45 -3.70
CA SER A 31 0.46 0.25 -4.00
C SER A 31 1.10 -0.57 -2.89
N HIS A 32 1.88 -1.58 -3.28
CA HIS A 32 2.69 -2.37 -2.35
C HIS A 32 3.99 -1.64 -2.01
N ASP A 33 4.38 -1.68 -0.74
CA ASP A 33 5.57 -0.99 -0.22
C ASP A 33 5.67 0.45 -0.75
N SER A 34 4.59 1.22 -0.57
CA SER A 34 4.30 2.47 -1.31
C SER A 34 5.41 3.50 -1.26
N CYS A 35 6.23 3.49 -0.21
CA CYS A 35 7.30 4.45 0.00
C CYS A 35 8.67 3.98 -0.50
N SER A 36 8.77 2.82 -1.15
CA SER A 36 10.04 2.25 -1.61
C SER A 36 10.78 3.12 -2.62
N PHE A 37 10.09 4.02 -3.35
CA PHE A 37 10.71 5.03 -4.20
C PHE A 37 11.72 5.92 -3.45
N SER A 38 11.56 6.06 -2.13
CA SER A 38 12.35 6.95 -1.28
C SER A 38 13.54 6.28 -0.61
N ILE A 39 13.71 4.95 -0.76
CA ILE A 39 14.83 4.24 -0.14
C ILE A 39 16.16 4.72 -0.72
N ARG A 40 17.22 4.61 0.07
CA ARG A 40 18.49 5.28 -0.23
C ARG A 40 19.67 4.34 -0.06
N LYS A 41 20.49 4.21 -1.10
CA LYS A 41 21.72 3.37 -1.10
C LYS A 41 22.76 3.84 -0.08
N ASP A 42 22.75 5.12 0.27
CA ASP A 42 23.67 5.70 1.25
C ASP A 42 23.21 5.48 2.71
N LEU A 43 21.96 5.07 2.93
CA LEU A 43 21.44 4.71 4.25
C LEU A 43 21.69 3.23 4.59
N GLU A 44 21.41 2.87 5.84
CA GLU A 44 21.64 1.52 6.37
C GLU A 44 20.65 0.49 5.82
N VAL A 45 21.05 -0.79 5.87
CA VAL A 45 20.13 -1.91 5.66
C VAL A 45 19.10 -1.90 6.78
N SER A 46 17.83 -1.97 6.41
CA SER A 46 16.71 -1.90 7.33
C SER A 46 16.67 -3.11 8.27
N PRO A 47 16.04 -3.00 9.46
CA PRO A 47 15.96 -4.11 10.39
C PRO A 47 15.06 -5.26 9.89
N GLY A 48 14.20 -5.04 8.90
CA GLY A 48 13.36 -6.10 8.30
C GLY A 48 14.11 -7.04 7.36
N GLU A 49 15.33 -6.70 6.93
CA GLU A 49 16.06 -7.49 5.93
C GLU A 49 16.60 -8.83 6.49
N SER A 50 16.77 -9.82 5.61
CA SER A 50 17.29 -11.14 5.95
C SER A 50 18.70 -11.09 6.57
N LYS A 51 18.96 -12.00 7.53
CA LYS A 51 20.24 -12.03 8.28
C LYS A 51 21.45 -12.24 7.36
N TRP A 52 21.32 -13.05 6.32
CA TRP A 52 22.42 -13.34 5.40
C TRP A 52 22.74 -12.13 4.52
N LEU A 53 21.73 -11.39 4.02
CA LEU A 53 21.97 -10.15 3.26
C LEU A 53 22.59 -9.07 4.15
N LYS A 54 22.14 -8.96 5.40
CA LYS A 54 22.78 -8.10 6.39
C LYS A 54 24.25 -8.47 6.60
N ALA A 55 24.56 -9.75 6.79
CA ALA A 55 25.94 -10.21 6.96
C ALA A 55 26.81 -9.89 5.73
N LEU A 56 26.30 -10.16 4.52
CA LEU A 56 27.00 -9.82 3.28
C LEU A 56 27.18 -8.30 3.12
N ALA A 57 26.21 -7.49 3.52
CA ALA A 57 26.30 -6.04 3.48
C ALA A 57 27.34 -5.46 4.44
N HIS A 58 27.71 -6.17 5.51
CA HIS A 58 28.84 -5.78 6.36
C HIS A 58 30.19 -6.04 5.68
N LEU A 59 30.29 -7.12 4.90
CA LEU A 59 31.52 -7.52 4.20
C LEU A 59 31.74 -6.71 2.91
N PHE A 60 30.68 -6.48 2.14
CA PHE A 60 30.74 -5.82 0.82
C PHE A 60 29.67 -4.71 0.71
N PRO A 61 29.79 -3.61 1.48
CA PRO A 61 28.71 -2.67 1.71
C PRO A 61 28.19 -2.00 0.44
N LYS A 62 29.07 -1.53 -0.46
CA LYS A 62 28.64 -0.83 -1.68
C LYS A 62 27.89 -1.75 -2.65
N THR A 63 28.47 -2.92 -2.93
CA THR A 63 27.92 -3.88 -3.90
C THR A 63 26.60 -4.46 -3.40
N ILE A 64 26.57 -4.95 -2.16
CA ILE A 64 25.39 -5.63 -1.61
C ILE A 64 24.26 -4.62 -1.38
N LYS A 65 24.54 -3.39 -0.90
CA LYS A 65 23.49 -2.37 -0.81
C LYS A 65 22.91 -2.00 -2.17
N SER A 66 23.72 -1.98 -3.24
CA SER A 66 23.17 -1.75 -4.58
C SER A 66 22.27 -2.90 -5.03
N ILE A 67 22.61 -4.15 -4.71
CA ILE A 67 21.75 -5.30 -4.98
C ILE A 67 20.45 -5.18 -4.17
N ILE A 68 20.53 -4.99 -2.85
CA ILE A 68 19.36 -4.81 -1.98
C ILE A 68 18.47 -3.71 -2.54
N TYR A 69 19.02 -2.53 -2.83
CA TYR A 69 18.25 -1.43 -3.42
C TYR A 69 17.53 -1.85 -4.70
N ASN A 70 18.22 -2.46 -5.67
CA ASN A 70 17.63 -2.85 -6.95
C ASN A 70 16.51 -3.89 -6.78
N TRP A 71 16.50 -4.63 -5.67
CA TRP A 71 15.51 -5.65 -5.35
C TRP A 71 14.47 -5.22 -4.31
N SER A 72 14.59 -4.00 -3.75
CA SER A 72 13.66 -3.44 -2.78
C SER A 72 12.88 -2.23 -3.30
N VAL A 73 13.26 -1.63 -4.43
CA VAL A 73 12.39 -0.62 -5.05
C VAL A 73 11.19 -1.32 -5.69
N THR A 74 9.99 -0.94 -5.25
CA THR A 74 8.69 -1.42 -5.76
C THR A 74 7.88 -0.32 -6.43
N GLN A 75 8.18 0.96 -6.19
CA GLN A 75 7.46 2.09 -6.79
C GLN A 75 8.44 3.11 -7.36
N SER A 76 8.11 3.72 -8.50
CA SER A 76 8.88 4.86 -9.05
C SER A 76 8.27 6.20 -8.67
N TYR A 77 6.93 6.27 -8.58
CA TYR A 77 6.22 7.47 -8.19
C TYR A 77 6.35 7.74 -6.69
N ASN A 78 6.45 9.02 -6.34
CA ASN A 78 6.28 9.44 -4.95
C ASN A 78 4.81 9.34 -4.50
N ILE A 79 4.53 9.49 -3.20
CA ILE A 79 3.16 9.33 -2.68
C ILE A 79 2.18 10.29 -3.33
N TYR A 80 2.56 11.56 -3.51
CA TYR A 80 1.67 12.53 -4.16
C TYR A 80 1.34 12.10 -5.59
N GLN A 81 2.33 11.64 -6.37
CA GLN A 81 2.14 11.15 -7.73
C GLN A 81 1.27 9.88 -7.78
N GLN A 82 1.48 8.93 -6.86
CA GLN A 82 0.63 7.73 -6.76
C GLN A 82 -0.83 8.12 -6.50
N LEU A 83 -1.08 9.02 -5.56
CA LEU A 83 -2.43 9.52 -5.25
C LEU A 83 -3.04 10.26 -6.46
N LYS A 84 -2.27 11.11 -7.15
CA LYS A 84 -2.74 11.76 -8.39
C LYS A 84 -3.04 10.77 -9.52
N ALA A 85 -2.35 9.64 -9.56
CA ALA A 85 -2.59 8.55 -10.52
C ALA A 85 -3.80 7.66 -10.16
N GLY A 86 -4.45 7.90 -9.01
CA GLY A 86 -5.69 7.22 -8.60
C GLY A 86 -5.53 6.25 -7.43
N ILE A 87 -4.31 5.98 -6.97
CA ILE A 87 -4.05 5.11 -5.82
C ILE A 87 -4.71 5.67 -4.55
N ARG A 88 -5.38 4.81 -3.77
CA ARG A 88 -6.03 5.21 -2.50
C ARG A 88 -5.68 4.31 -1.32
N TYR A 89 -4.99 3.19 -1.55
CA TYR A 89 -4.42 2.37 -0.49
C TYR A 89 -2.89 2.41 -0.54
N LEU A 90 -2.26 2.69 0.61
CA LEU A 90 -0.81 2.76 0.76
C LEU A 90 -0.35 1.74 1.82
N ASP A 91 0.46 0.76 1.41
CA ASP A 91 1.14 -0.21 2.28
C ASP A 91 2.44 0.39 2.82
N LEU A 92 2.53 0.51 4.15
CA LEU A 92 3.56 1.28 4.83
C LEU A 92 4.30 0.41 5.85
N ARG A 93 5.63 0.39 5.69
CA ARG A 93 6.55 -0.21 6.66
C ARG A 93 7.43 0.87 7.28
N VAL A 94 7.53 0.85 8.60
CA VAL A 94 8.20 1.90 9.37
C VAL A 94 9.25 1.31 10.31
N ALA A 95 10.36 2.02 10.46
CA ALA A 95 11.34 1.70 11.48
C ALA A 95 11.84 2.97 12.18
N LYS A 96 12.23 2.83 13.44
CA LYS A 96 13.07 3.84 14.10
C LYS A 96 14.52 3.64 13.66
N ARG A 97 15.12 4.69 13.10
CA ARG A 97 16.53 4.66 12.71
C ARG A 97 17.43 4.88 13.93
N PRO A 98 18.28 3.92 14.33
CA PRO A 98 19.07 4.04 15.55
C PRO A 98 20.06 5.21 15.58
N LYS A 99 20.56 5.62 14.41
CA LYS A 99 21.61 6.63 14.29
C LYS A 99 21.15 8.04 14.65
N ASP A 100 19.90 8.38 14.35
CA ASP A 100 19.35 9.73 14.54
C ASP A 100 18.00 9.74 15.31
N GLY A 101 17.48 8.57 15.68
CA GLY A 101 16.22 8.42 16.39
C GLY A 101 14.97 8.71 15.54
N THR A 102 15.13 8.98 14.24
CA THR A 102 14.01 9.36 13.36
C THR A 102 13.17 8.16 12.93
N TYR A 103 11.85 8.34 12.80
CA TYR A 103 10.96 7.36 12.19
C TYR A 103 10.96 7.51 10.68
N ARG A 104 11.27 6.42 9.99
CA ARG A 104 11.45 6.40 8.54
C ARG A 104 10.72 5.23 7.92
N VAL A 105 10.30 5.42 6.68
CA VAL A 105 9.82 4.32 5.84
C VAL A 105 10.98 3.41 5.49
N VAL A 106 10.71 2.10 5.36
CA VAL A 106 11.75 1.09 5.08
C VAL A 106 11.27 0.04 4.09
N HIS A 107 12.16 -0.39 3.21
CA HIS A 107 12.03 -1.66 2.49
C HIS A 107 13.44 -2.05 1.99
N GLY A 108 14.04 -3.08 2.60
CA GLY A 108 15.46 -3.44 2.43
C GLY A 108 16.45 -2.42 3.00
N LEU A 109 16.26 -1.13 2.71
CA LEU A 109 17.03 0.03 3.18
C LEU A 109 16.09 1.06 3.84
N TYR A 110 16.67 2.01 4.58
CA TYR A 110 15.93 3.19 5.05
C TYR A 110 15.64 4.16 3.91
N GLY A 111 14.50 4.86 3.99
CA GLY A 111 14.10 5.90 3.05
C GLY A 111 13.76 7.24 3.72
N ALA A 112 12.73 7.89 3.18
CA ALA A 112 12.22 9.17 3.67
C ALA A 112 11.76 9.10 5.13
N THR A 113 11.75 10.25 5.78
CA THR A 113 11.12 10.40 7.09
C THR A 113 9.60 10.25 6.97
N LEU A 114 8.98 9.86 8.08
CA LEU A 114 7.51 9.85 8.17
C LEU A 114 6.91 11.22 7.81
N SER A 115 7.53 12.31 8.28
CA SER A 115 7.01 13.66 8.04
C SER A 115 6.93 14.03 6.56
N GLU A 116 7.93 13.63 5.77
CA GLU A 116 7.94 13.85 4.32
C GLU A 116 6.85 13.05 3.60
N MET A 117 6.55 11.84 4.08
CA MET A 117 5.46 11.02 3.55
C MET A 117 4.09 11.62 3.90
N LEU A 118 3.85 11.92 5.18
CA LEU A 118 2.57 12.47 5.64
C LEU A 118 2.26 13.84 4.98
N ALA A 119 3.28 14.65 4.73
CA ALA A 119 3.13 15.93 4.03
C ALA A 119 2.61 15.76 2.58
N GLN A 120 3.03 14.72 1.88
CA GLN A 120 2.54 14.43 0.52
C GLN A 120 1.06 14.02 0.52
N VAL A 121 0.65 13.15 1.46
CA VAL A 121 -0.76 12.77 1.65
C VAL A 121 -1.61 14.00 1.97
N LYS A 122 -1.14 14.84 2.91
CA LYS A 122 -1.83 16.08 3.30
C LYS A 122 -1.97 17.07 2.14
N THR A 123 -0.94 17.19 1.31
CA THR A 123 -0.97 18.05 0.12
C THR A 123 -2.03 17.57 -0.86
N PHE A 124 -2.06 16.28 -1.15
CA PHE A 124 -3.08 15.68 -2.03
C PHE A 124 -4.50 15.90 -1.50
N LEU A 125 -4.77 15.58 -0.23
CA LEU A 125 -6.11 15.70 0.34
C LEU A 125 -6.59 17.16 0.49
N LYS A 126 -5.66 18.13 0.51
CA LYS A 126 -6.03 19.56 0.42
C LYS A 126 -6.56 19.92 -0.97
N GLU A 127 -6.02 19.32 -2.02
CA GLU A 127 -6.43 19.55 -3.42
C GLU A 127 -7.65 18.71 -3.83
N CYS A 128 -7.79 17.54 -3.22
CA CYS A 128 -8.82 16.54 -3.51
C CYS A 128 -9.54 16.11 -2.21
N PRO A 129 -10.33 17.00 -1.57
CA PRO A 129 -10.87 16.78 -0.22
C PRO A 129 -11.89 15.66 -0.11
N LYS A 130 -12.53 15.27 -1.23
CA LYS A 130 -13.48 14.16 -1.31
C LYS A 130 -12.85 12.80 -1.64
N GLU A 131 -11.54 12.74 -1.78
CA GLU A 131 -10.87 11.46 -1.97
C GLU A 131 -10.51 10.85 -0.61
N ILE A 132 -10.66 9.54 -0.46
CA ILE A 132 -10.39 8.83 0.79
C ILE A 132 -9.07 8.08 0.68
N VAL A 133 -8.12 8.33 1.58
CA VAL A 133 -6.82 7.64 1.60
C VAL A 133 -6.76 6.65 2.75
N ILE A 134 -6.44 5.40 2.43
CA ILE A 134 -6.21 4.32 3.38
C ILE A 134 -4.70 4.17 3.60
N LEU A 135 -4.26 4.45 4.81
CA LEU A 135 -2.87 4.30 5.25
C LEU A 135 -2.78 3.01 6.07
N ASP A 136 -2.05 2.01 5.57
CA ASP A 136 -1.83 0.77 6.32
C ASP A 136 -0.41 0.70 6.84
N PHE A 137 -0.24 1.04 8.12
CA PHE A 137 1.02 0.85 8.82
C PHE A 137 1.16 -0.61 9.25
N ASN A 138 1.41 -1.45 8.25
CA ASN A 138 1.36 -2.89 8.32
C ASN A 138 2.62 -3.50 8.96
N HIS A 139 3.74 -2.79 9.00
CA HIS A 139 4.96 -3.29 9.66
C HIS A 139 5.69 -2.20 10.47
N PHE A 140 6.13 -2.58 11.67
CA PHE A 140 7.00 -1.77 12.53
C PHE A 140 8.27 -2.54 12.88
N TYR A 141 9.42 -1.87 12.80
CA TYR A 141 10.71 -2.46 13.15
C TYR A 141 11.50 -1.60 14.12
N GLY A 142 12.03 -2.23 15.18
CA GLY A 142 12.90 -1.56 16.15
C GLY A 142 12.21 -0.42 16.91
N MET A 143 10.90 -0.51 17.11
CA MET A 143 10.10 0.46 17.84
C MET A 143 9.66 -0.11 19.19
N THR A 144 9.80 0.69 20.25
CA THR A 144 9.32 0.40 21.60
C THR A 144 7.91 0.96 21.81
N SER A 145 7.21 0.61 22.91
CA SER A 145 5.90 1.21 23.22
C SER A 145 5.93 2.74 23.33
N GLN A 146 7.05 3.32 23.79
CA GLN A 146 7.25 4.77 23.77
C GLN A 146 7.34 5.32 22.33
N ASP A 147 8.04 4.61 21.44
CA ASP A 147 8.13 4.99 20.04
C ASP A 147 6.77 4.96 19.34
N HIS A 148 5.99 3.92 19.63
CA HIS A 148 4.61 3.79 19.16
C HIS A 148 3.73 4.96 19.65
N THR A 149 3.91 5.41 20.89
CA THR A 149 3.22 6.60 21.43
C THR A 149 3.60 7.87 20.69
N ILE A 150 4.89 8.09 20.41
CA ILE A 150 5.35 9.28 19.67
C ILE A 150 4.87 9.23 18.22
N PHE A 151 4.95 8.07 17.59
CA PHE A 151 4.59 7.86 16.20
C PHE A 151 3.07 8.04 15.97
N SER A 152 2.24 7.43 16.81
CA SER A 152 0.78 7.62 16.78
C SER A 152 0.39 9.10 16.98
N ASN A 153 1.04 9.80 17.91
CA ASN A 153 0.84 11.24 18.10
C ASN A 153 1.22 12.07 16.87
N SER A 154 2.23 11.66 16.12
CA SER A 154 2.65 12.34 14.88
C SER A 154 1.57 12.22 13.79
N ILE A 155 0.97 11.03 13.62
CA ILE A 155 -0.16 10.81 12.70
C ILE A 155 -1.37 11.66 13.11
N LYS A 156 -1.75 11.61 14.40
CA LYS A 156 -2.86 12.40 14.94
C LYS A 156 -2.62 13.91 14.76
N SER A 157 -1.39 14.38 14.94
CA SER A 157 -1.06 15.79 14.74
C SER A 157 -1.12 16.19 13.27
N ALA A 158 -0.78 15.29 12.34
CA ALA A 158 -0.81 15.57 10.91
C ALA A 158 -2.23 15.72 10.37
N PHE A 159 -3.15 14.84 10.81
CA PHE A 159 -4.47 14.64 10.21
C PHE A 159 -5.65 15.02 11.13
N GLY A 160 -5.50 14.87 12.45
CA GLY A 160 -6.49 15.31 13.43
C GLY A 160 -7.89 14.79 13.10
N LYS A 161 -8.83 15.72 12.90
CA LYS A 161 -10.25 15.41 12.65
C LYS A 161 -10.54 14.79 11.28
N THR A 162 -9.56 14.75 10.37
CA THR A 162 -9.76 14.10 9.07
C THR A 162 -9.59 12.58 9.13
N LEU A 163 -9.09 12.06 10.26
CA LEU A 163 -9.06 10.62 10.56
C LEU A 163 -10.47 10.12 10.82
N ARG A 164 -10.89 9.09 10.09
CA ARG A 164 -12.09 8.30 10.36
C ARG A 164 -11.77 7.20 11.37
N PRO A 165 -12.36 7.21 12.59
CA PRO A 165 -12.32 6.06 13.49
C PRO A 165 -13.16 4.89 12.93
N PRO A 166 -12.93 3.64 13.36
CA PRO A 166 -13.74 2.49 12.94
C PRO A 166 -15.24 2.67 13.16
N GLY A 167 -15.63 3.24 14.31
CA GLY A 167 -17.04 3.40 14.69
C GLY A 167 -17.78 2.06 14.79
N SER A 168 -19.10 2.12 14.95
CA SER A 168 -19.95 0.91 14.96
C SER A 168 -20.18 0.32 13.57
N GLN A 169 -20.06 1.14 12.52
CA GLN A 169 -20.25 0.69 11.14
C GLN A 169 -19.03 -0.05 10.57
N GLY A 170 -17.84 0.20 11.12
CA GLY A 170 -16.60 -0.35 10.56
C GLY A 170 -16.46 0.00 9.08
N VAL A 171 -15.99 -0.96 8.29
CA VAL A 171 -15.74 -0.80 6.84
C VAL A 171 -17.01 -0.63 5.99
N ASN A 172 -18.19 -0.69 6.62
CA ASN A 172 -19.48 -0.44 5.96
C ASN A 172 -19.79 1.04 5.77
N VAL A 173 -18.93 1.94 6.26
CA VAL A 173 -19.03 3.40 6.04
C VAL A 173 -19.08 3.72 4.54
N THR A 174 -19.79 4.78 4.16
CA THR A 174 -19.93 5.23 2.76
C THR A 174 -19.05 6.45 2.47
N LEU A 175 -18.77 6.72 1.19
CA LEU A 175 -18.05 7.95 0.80
C LEU A 175 -18.83 9.20 1.25
N LYS A 176 -20.15 9.18 1.12
CA LYS A 176 -21.00 10.30 1.50
C LYS A 176 -20.91 10.62 3.00
N GLU A 177 -20.97 9.60 3.85
CA GLU A 177 -20.82 9.78 5.31
C GLU A 177 -19.44 10.36 5.66
N LEU A 178 -18.38 9.88 5.00
CA LEU A 178 -17.03 10.40 5.20
C LEU A 178 -16.97 11.90 4.85
N TRP A 179 -17.54 12.31 3.73
CA TRP A 179 -17.57 13.72 3.30
C TRP A 179 -18.40 14.61 4.21
N GLU A 180 -19.57 14.15 4.66
CA GLU A 180 -20.43 14.89 5.59
C GLU A 180 -19.73 15.17 6.92
N ASN A 181 -18.84 14.27 7.36
CA ASN A 181 -18.05 14.41 8.58
C ASN A 181 -16.69 15.11 8.37
N ASN A 182 -16.33 15.47 7.13
CA ASN A 182 -15.00 15.97 6.76
C ASN A 182 -13.86 14.99 7.12
N GLU A 183 -14.15 13.69 7.05
CA GLU A 183 -13.21 12.60 7.26
C GLU A 183 -12.74 12.08 5.90
N ASN A 184 -11.44 11.88 5.72
CA ASN A 184 -10.89 11.40 4.46
C ASN A 184 -9.64 10.52 4.60
N ILE A 185 -9.33 10.06 5.80
CA ILE A 185 -8.22 9.15 6.08
C ILE A 185 -8.66 8.01 6.97
N LEU A 186 -8.42 6.77 6.52
CA LEU A 186 -8.48 5.59 7.38
C LEU A 186 -7.04 5.16 7.67
N ALA A 187 -6.66 5.14 8.95
CA ALA A 187 -5.32 4.73 9.36
C ALA A 187 -5.38 3.37 10.07
N PHE A 188 -4.90 2.33 9.39
CA PHE A 188 -4.70 1.00 9.94
C PHE A 188 -3.34 0.90 10.61
N TYR A 189 -3.30 0.26 11.77
CA TYR A 189 -2.13 0.21 12.62
C TYR A 189 -1.94 -1.20 13.18
N LEU A 190 -0.76 -1.79 12.98
CA LEU A 190 -0.48 -3.17 13.38
C LEU A 190 -0.45 -3.39 14.91
N ASP A 191 0.19 -2.49 15.67
CA ASP A 191 0.36 -2.67 17.13
C ASP A 191 -0.96 -2.51 17.88
N ALA A 192 -1.47 -3.60 18.45
CA ALA A 192 -2.77 -3.66 19.11
C ALA A 192 -2.86 -2.80 20.37
N GLU A 193 -1.77 -2.65 21.13
CA GLU A 193 -1.74 -1.79 22.32
C GLU A 193 -1.89 -0.31 21.92
N THR A 194 -1.21 0.11 20.86
CA THR A 194 -1.36 1.45 20.27
C THR A 194 -2.79 1.69 19.82
N VAL A 195 -3.41 0.75 19.11
CA VAL A 195 -4.81 0.86 18.66
C VAL A 195 -5.76 1.01 19.86
N LYS A 196 -5.58 0.18 20.90
CA LYS A 196 -6.38 0.25 22.13
C LYS A 196 -6.30 1.63 22.80
N ASN A 197 -5.12 2.24 22.80
CA ASN A 197 -4.89 3.56 23.38
C ASN A 197 -5.26 4.72 22.44
N ASN A 198 -5.53 4.45 21.16
CA ASN A 198 -5.81 5.44 20.12
C ASN A 198 -7.01 4.98 19.26
N PRO A 199 -8.25 5.15 19.73
CA PRO A 199 -9.45 4.62 19.07
C PRO A 199 -9.75 5.25 17.69
N CYS A 200 -9.01 6.28 17.28
CA CYS A 200 -9.05 6.83 15.92
C CYS A 200 -8.36 5.93 14.88
N PHE A 201 -7.62 4.90 15.31
CA PHE A 201 -6.96 3.95 14.40
C PHE A 201 -7.73 2.65 14.27
N TRP A 202 -7.60 2.05 13.10
CA TRP A 202 -8.15 0.76 12.77
C TRP A 202 -7.14 -0.33 13.14
N PRO A 203 -7.57 -1.42 13.80
CA PRO A 203 -6.68 -2.56 13.99
C PRO A 203 -6.40 -3.20 12.63
N ASN A 204 -5.13 -3.58 12.39
CA ASN A 204 -4.75 -4.29 11.16
C ASN A 204 -5.51 -5.63 10.99
N SER A 205 -6.07 -6.20 12.06
CA SER A 205 -6.98 -7.37 11.97
C SER A 205 -8.27 -7.13 11.18
N LYS A 206 -8.57 -5.87 10.81
CA LYS A 206 -9.66 -5.49 9.90
C LYS A 206 -9.25 -5.47 8.42
N ILE A 207 -8.06 -5.98 8.12
CA ILE A 207 -7.56 -6.21 6.77
C ILE A 207 -7.30 -7.70 6.62
N TYR A 208 -7.93 -8.30 5.61
CA TYR A 208 -7.61 -9.61 5.10
C TYR A 208 -6.71 -9.46 3.87
N SER A 209 -5.42 -9.82 4.00
CA SER A 209 -4.43 -9.67 2.93
C SER A 209 -3.53 -10.90 2.83
N PRO A 210 -4.04 -12.01 2.26
CA PRO A 210 -3.22 -13.19 2.07
C PRO A 210 -2.21 -12.97 0.93
N TRP A 211 -1.11 -13.70 0.97
CA TRP A 211 0.05 -13.46 0.10
C TRP A 211 0.49 -14.74 -0.58
N ALA A 212 0.49 -14.73 -1.92
CA ALA A 212 0.88 -15.89 -2.74
C ALA A 212 2.33 -16.34 -2.49
N ASN A 213 3.21 -15.42 -2.08
CA ASN A 213 4.63 -15.66 -1.76
C ASN A 213 5.34 -16.54 -2.80
N THR A 214 5.23 -16.17 -4.08
CA THR A 214 5.74 -16.96 -5.20
C THR A 214 6.46 -16.08 -6.22
N SER A 215 7.47 -16.64 -6.89
CA SER A 215 8.12 -16.01 -8.05
C SER A 215 7.54 -16.49 -9.39
N ASP A 216 6.51 -17.35 -9.36
CA ASP A 216 5.88 -17.95 -10.53
C ASP A 216 4.55 -17.26 -10.87
N LEU A 217 4.40 -16.82 -12.12
CA LEU A 217 3.24 -16.03 -12.56
C LEU A 217 1.95 -16.85 -12.59
N ASN A 218 2.00 -18.10 -13.02
CA ASN A 218 0.81 -18.95 -13.08
C ASN A 218 0.27 -19.24 -11.68
N THR A 219 1.18 -19.47 -10.73
CA THR A 219 0.85 -19.65 -9.31
C THR A 219 0.19 -18.39 -8.75
N LEU A 220 0.71 -17.20 -9.07
CA LEU A 220 0.10 -15.93 -8.66
C LEU A 220 -1.32 -15.78 -9.22
N LEU A 221 -1.52 -15.98 -10.52
CA LEU A 221 -2.84 -15.82 -11.14
C LEU A 221 -3.84 -16.84 -10.60
N HIS A 222 -3.44 -18.11 -10.44
CA HIS A 222 -4.30 -19.13 -9.85
C HIS A 222 -4.65 -18.82 -8.39
N PHE A 223 -3.71 -18.27 -7.64
CA PHE A 223 -3.95 -17.81 -6.26
C PHE A 223 -5.02 -16.70 -6.23
N LEU A 224 -4.85 -15.65 -7.04
CA LEU A 224 -5.82 -14.53 -7.12
C LEU A 224 -7.21 -15.00 -7.55
N GLU A 225 -7.27 -15.92 -8.52
CA GLU A 225 -8.52 -16.48 -9.04
C GLU A 225 -9.32 -17.20 -7.96
N ASN A 226 -8.65 -18.06 -7.18
CA ASN A 226 -9.27 -18.82 -6.08
C ASN A 226 -9.62 -17.94 -4.87
N GLU A 227 -8.73 -17.01 -4.54
CA GLU A 227 -8.90 -16.10 -3.41
C GLU A 227 -10.13 -15.21 -3.59
N THR A 228 -10.29 -14.65 -4.79
CA THR A 228 -11.38 -13.72 -5.11
C THR A 228 -12.74 -14.42 -5.35
N GLU A 229 -12.76 -15.75 -5.44
CA GLU A 229 -13.99 -16.56 -5.41
C GLU A 229 -14.41 -16.98 -4.00
N SER A 230 -13.47 -16.97 -3.07
CA SER A 230 -13.68 -17.46 -1.72
C SER A 230 -14.58 -16.53 -0.91
N LYS A 231 -15.19 -17.08 0.15
CA LYS A 231 -15.91 -16.25 1.13
C LYS A 231 -14.91 -15.39 1.89
N LEU A 232 -14.84 -14.11 1.53
CA LEU A 232 -14.07 -13.11 2.27
C LEU A 232 -14.63 -12.94 3.68
N PRO A 233 -13.77 -12.65 4.68
CA PRO A 233 -14.22 -12.32 6.03
C PRO A 233 -15.25 -11.17 6.00
N PRO A 234 -16.39 -11.32 6.71
CA PRO A 234 -17.37 -10.24 6.80
C PRO A 234 -16.74 -9.06 7.56
N GLU A 235 -17.06 -7.83 7.13
CA GLU A 235 -16.64 -6.59 7.81
C GLU A 235 -15.12 -6.28 7.84
N ASP A 236 -14.34 -6.89 6.97
CA ASP A 236 -12.91 -6.59 6.79
C ASP A 236 -12.64 -6.08 5.37
N LEU A 237 -11.65 -5.20 5.22
CA LEU A 237 -11.15 -4.86 3.89
C LEU A 237 -10.36 -6.04 3.33
N HIS A 238 -10.53 -6.33 2.05
CA HIS A 238 -9.79 -7.39 1.38
C HIS A 238 -8.76 -6.81 0.42
N ILE A 239 -7.52 -7.28 0.53
CA ILE A 239 -6.42 -6.87 -0.32
C ILE A 239 -5.94 -8.06 -1.14
N ALA A 240 -6.26 -8.04 -2.43
CA ALA A 240 -5.70 -8.96 -3.40
C ALA A 240 -4.28 -8.49 -3.80
N GLN A 241 -3.28 -9.32 -3.52
CA GLN A 241 -1.87 -8.97 -3.75
C GLN A 241 -1.39 -9.46 -5.12
N GLY A 242 -1.37 -8.58 -6.11
CA GLY A 242 -0.88 -8.82 -7.47
C GLY A 242 0.65 -8.82 -7.59
N LEU A 243 1.34 -9.54 -6.70
CA LEU A 243 2.78 -9.40 -6.47
C LEU A 243 3.54 -10.70 -6.70
N LEU A 244 4.68 -10.62 -7.38
CA LEU A 244 5.66 -11.70 -7.44
C LEU A 244 6.79 -11.44 -6.43
N THR A 245 7.09 -12.46 -5.63
CA THR A 245 8.10 -12.41 -4.57
C THR A 245 9.36 -13.14 -4.99
N PRO A 246 10.54 -12.49 -4.95
CA PRO A 246 11.80 -13.17 -5.22
C PRO A 246 12.15 -14.14 -4.10
N ASN A 247 12.45 -15.39 -4.46
CA ASN A 247 13.19 -16.29 -3.57
C ASN A 247 14.70 -16.14 -3.76
N ALA A 248 15.48 -16.74 -2.86
CA ALA A 248 16.94 -16.64 -2.88
C ALA A 248 17.56 -17.12 -4.21
N LYS A 249 16.98 -18.14 -4.86
CA LYS A 249 17.45 -18.64 -6.17
C LYS A 249 17.26 -17.60 -7.27
N VAL A 250 16.09 -16.97 -7.33
CA VAL A 250 15.80 -15.91 -8.31
C VAL A 250 16.73 -14.72 -8.11
N LEU A 251 16.93 -14.29 -6.87
CA LEU A 251 17.84 -13.20 -6.51
C LEU A 251 19.28 -13.51 -6.94
N LEU A 252 19.81 -14.69 -6.56
CA LEU A 252 21.19 -15.09 -6.89
C LEU A 252 21.42 -15.25 -8.40
N ALA A 253 20.42 -15.71 -9.15
CA ALA A 253 20.51 -15.83 -10.60
C ALA A 253 20.44 -14.48 -11.35
N ASN A 254 20.00 -13.41 -10.69
CA ASN A 254 19.71 -12.12 -11.33
C ASN A 254 20.29 -10.93 -10.56
N ILE A 255 21.44 -11.11 -9.89
CA ILE A 255 22.07 -10.06 -9.04
C ILE A 255 22.35 -8.73 -9.76
N SER A 256 22.54 -8.74 -11.08
CA SER A 256 22.77 -7.54 -11.90
C SER A 256 21.49 -6.86 -12.38
N LYS A 257 20.33 -7.49 -12.16
CA LYS A 257 19.01 -6.97 -12.53
C LYS A 257 18.32 -6.33 -11.33
N SER A 258 17.04 -6.04 -11.49
CA SER A 258 16.16 -5.43 -10.50
C SER A 258 14.88 -6.24 -10.32
N LEU A 259 14.18 -6.03 -9.21
CA LEU A 259 12.83 -6.54 -9.02
C LEU A 259 11.90 -6.08 -10.16
N LYS A 260 11.98 -4.78 -10.53
CA LYS A 260 11.20 -4.16 -11.60
C LYS A 260 11.18 -4.99 -12.88
N THR A 261 12.36 -5.22 -13.45
CA THR A 261 12.50 -5.85 -14.77
C THR A 261 12.41 -7.38 -14.73
N THR A 262 12.57 -7.98 -13.55
CA THR A 262 12.63 -9.44 -13.42
C THR A 262 11.26 -10.03 -13.14
N LEU A 263 10.50 -9.40 -12.23
CA LEU A 263 9.24 -9.91 -11.68
C LEU A 263 8.11 -8.88 -11.75
N ALA A 264 8.31 -7.68 -11.20
CA ALA A 264 7.19 -6.79 -10.87
C ALA A 264 6.39 -6.29 -12.08
N LEU A 265 7.03 -5.87 -13.17
CA LEU A 265 6.31 -5.45 -14.38
C LEU A 265 5.53 -6.60 -15.02
N LYS A 266 6.06 -7.84 -14.97
CA LYS A 266 5.34 -9.02 -15.49
C LYS A 266 4.11 -9.35 -14.66
N ALA A 267 4.22 -9.21 -13.33
CA ALA A 267 3.10 -9.41 -12.42
C ALA A 267 2.02 -8.35 -12.68
N THR A 268 2.41 -7.09 -12.78
CA THR A 268 1.51 -5.95 -12.99
C THR A 268 0.77 -6.04 -14.32
N ASP A 269 1.48 -6.34 -15.41
CA ASP A 269 0.90 -6.56 -16.73
C ASP A 269 -0.13 -7.70 -16.73
N ALA A 270 0.24 -8.84 -16.13
CA ALA A 270 -0.65 -10.00 -16.06
C ALA A 270 -1.89 -9.76 -15.17
N VAL A 271 -1.73 -9.09 -14.02
CA VAL A 271 -2.84 -8.74 -13.13
C VAL A 271 -3.76 -7.72 -13.78
N THR A 272 -3.20 -6.74 -14.50
CA THR A 272 -3.97 -5.75 -15.24
C THR A 272 -4.77 -6.42 -16.35
N THR A 273 -4.14 -7.31 -17.13
CA THR A 273 -4.81 -8.09 -18.17
C THR A 273 -5.93 -8.95 -17.58
N TRP A 274 -5.67 -9.66 -16.47
CA TRP A 274 -6.68 -10.45 -15.77
C TRP A 274 -7.88 -9.59 -15.35
N LEU A 275 -7.67 -8.37 -14.81
CA LEU A 275 -8.75 -7.47 -14.43
C LEU A 275 -9.59 -6.97 -15.61
N ASP A 276 -8.96 -6.71 -16.76
CA ASP A 276 -9.62 -6.27 -17.99
C ASP A 276 -10.47 -7.40 -18.61
N GLU A 277 -9.98 -8.63 -18.54
CA GLU A 277 -10.67 -9.83 -19.03
C GLU A 277 -11.85 -10.27 -18.14
N LEU A 278 -11.95 -9.79 -16.89
CA LEU A 278 -13.07 -10.12 -16.02
C LEU A 278 -14.39 -9.56 -16.57
N PRO A 279 -15.44 -10.38 -16.74
CA PRO A 279 -16.76 -9.88 -17.13
C PRO A 279 -17.26 -8.80 -16.17
N LYS A 280 -18.02 -7.81 -16.66
CA LYS A 280 -18.59 -6.75 -15.80
C LYS A 280 -19.51 -7.30 -14.71
N ASN A 281 -20.22 -8.39 -14.99
CA ASN A 281 -21.10 -9.11 -14.06
C ASN A 281 -20.36 -10.18 -13.22
N SER A 282 -19.02 -10.15 -13.22
CA SER A 282 -18.19 -11.06 -12.46
C SER A 282 -18.60 -11.08 -10.99
N GLN A 283 -18.68 -12.29 -10.42
CA GLN A 283 -18.96 -12.50 -8.99
C GLN A 283 -17.69 -12.47 -8.13
N LYS A 284 -16.52 -12.18 -8.74
CA LYS A 284 -15.26 -12.01 -8.00
C LYS A 284 -15.43 -10.93 -6.94
N LYS A 285 -15.00 -11.25 -5.72
CA LYS A 285 -15.01 -10.29 -4.62
C LYS A 285 -13.71 -9.51 -4.63
N LEU A 286 -13.80 -8.28 -5.10
CA LEU A 286 -12.69 -7.34 -5.21
C LEU A 286 -12.95 -6.16 -4.28
N ASN A 287 -11.96 -5.78 -3.47
CA ASN A 287 -12.01 -4.54 -2.70
C ASN A 287 -10.76 -3.70 -2.93
N ILE A 288 -9.59 -4.12 -2.47
CA ILE A 288 -8.33 -3.44 -2.76
C ILE A 288 -7.45 -4.37 -3.59
N ILE A 289 -6.84 -3.85 -4.65
CA ILE A 289 -5.81 -4.58 -5.41
C ILE A 289 -4.52 -3.79 -5.31
N ILE A 290 -3.43 -4.47 -4.94
CA ILE A 290 -2.10 -3.86 -4.87
C ILE A 290 -1.16 -4.49 -5.89
N VAL A 291 -0.31 -3.64 -6.49
CA VAL A 291 0.78 -4.03 -7.37
C VAL A 291 2.04 -3.22 -7.05
N ASP A 292 3.16 -3.67 -7.61
CA ASP A 292 4.39 -2.88 -7.74
C ASP A 292 4.32 -2.00 -9.00
N PHE A 293 4.99 -0.85 -9.01
CA PHE A 293 5.09 0.07 -10.15
C PHE A 293 3.73 0.47 -10.72
N VAL A 294 2.90 1.06 -9.87
CA VAL A 294 1.51 1.45 -10.20
C VAL A 294 1.37 2.40 -11.40
N GLU A 295 2.47 3.01 -11.86
CA GLU A 295 2.49 3.81 -13.08
C GLU A 295 2.35 2.99 -14.38
N SER A 296 2.48 1.66 -14.31
CA SER A 296 2.50 0.77 -15.46
C SER A 296 1.10 0.27 -15.85
N ASP A 297 0.97 -0.08 -17.15
CA ASP A 297 -0.13 -0.87 -17.74
C ASP A 297 -1.56 -0.34 -17.49
N ASN A 298 -1.71 0.96 -17.24
CA ASN A 298 -3.01 1.57 -16.89
C ASN A 298 -3.71 0.89 -15.69
N PHE A 299 -2.93 0.25 -14.79
CA PHE A 299 -3.42 -0.52 -13.66
C PHE A 299 -4.53 0.20 -12.89
N ALA A 300 -4.26 1.44 -12.45
CA ALA A 300 -5.22 2.21 -11.66
C ALA A 300 -6.54 2.48 -12.43
N SER A 301 -6.49 2.70 -13.75
CA SER A 301 -7.68 2.90 -14.59
C SER A 301 -8.53 1.64 -14.61
N ASN A 302 -7.92 0.49 -14.90
CA ASN A 302 -8.60 -0.81 -14.96
C ASN A 302 -9.28 -1.15 -13.63
N VAL A 303 -8.60 -0.92 -12.51
CA VAL A 303 -9.17 -1.13 -11.18
C VAL A 303 -10.35 -0.19 -10.92
N ILE A 304 -10.21 1.11 -11.22
CA ILE A 304 -11.26 2.11 -10.98
C ILE A 304 -12.50 1.87 -11.84
N GLU A 305 -12.32 1.40 -13.08
CA GLU A 305 -13.43 1.07 -13.99
C GLU A 305 -14.32 -0.06 -13.46
N ARG A 306 -13.82 -0.92 -12.56
CA ARG A 306 -14.64 -1.96 -11.89
C ARG A 306 -15.76 -1.40 -10.99
N ASN A 307 -15.77 -0.10 -10.75
CA ASN A 307 -16.85 0.58 -10.02
C ASN A 307 -17.98 1.08 -10.92
N TYR A 308 -17.92 0.87 -12.24
CA TYR A 308 -18.91 1.37 -13.24
C TYR A 308 -19.52 0.22 -14.05
#